data_AF-A0A956KTX2-F1
#
_entry.id   AF-A0A956KTX2-F1
#
_cell.length_a   1.000
_cell.length_b   1.000
_cell.length_c   1.000
_cell.angle_alpha   90.00
_cell.angle_beta   90.00
_cell.angle_gamma   90.00
#
_symmetry.space_group_name_H-M   'P 1'
#
loop_
_entity.id
_entity.type
_entity.pdbx_description
1 polymer ?
#
loop_
_entity_poly.entity_id
_entity_poly.type
_entity_poly.pdbx_seq_one_letter_code
_entity_poly.pdbx_strand_id
1 'polypeptide(L)'
;MGEHMGESEQRGAEERIVLPKGGSAALACQAGLVTVSAVDDGSIRVDFGSPECSVMLRITEAIELHDGDLIAAGQTWMSFEAGHDRRPARLHLLDEVGAIHMTLTLRGTSLTLGRTSGDVVLPRDEALSELHLQLLMRGDSVFLQDLASSNGTWTVVRPGEVLPSSSTLAIGERLVRVSTPPPVGSEPAVADRGWRTSVHVAA
;
A
#
# COMPACT_ATOMS: atom_id res chain seq x y z
N MET A 1 -6.35 -25.78 3.88
CA MET A 1 -5.84 -25.18 5.12
C MET A 1 -6.09 -23.70 4.99
N GLY A 2 -7.09 -23.17 5.71
CA GLY A 2 -7.48 -21.77 5.63
C GLY A 2 -6.73 -20.98 6.68
N GLU A 3 -5.94 -20.00 6.25
CA GLU A 3 -5.39 -18.98 7.13
C GLU A 3 -6.47 -17.91 7.30
N HIS A 4 -6.85 -17.66 8.55
CA HIS A 4 -7.86 -16.68 8.92
C HIS A 4 -7.40 -15.27 8.50
N MET A 5 -7.91 -14.76 7.38
CA MET A 5 -7.88 -13.32 7.06
C MET A 5 -8.99 -12.63 7.86
N GLY A 6 -8.72 -12.28 9.10
CA GLY A 6 -9.73 -11.65 9.94
C GLY A 6 -9.20 -11.17 11.28
N GLU A 7 -8.17 -10.31 11.27
CA GLU A 7 -7.78 -9.57 12.46
C GLU A 7 -7.62 -8.09 12.10
N SER A 8 -8.71 -7.35 12.34
CA SER A 8 -8.72 -5.89 12.44
C SER A 8 -7.92 -5.48 13.68
N GLU A 9 -6.60 -5.53 13.59
CA GLU A 9 -5.72 -5.10 14.66
C GLU A 9 -5.61 -3.59 14.66
N GLN A 10 -5.88 -2.98 15.82
CA GLN A 10 -5.28 -1.70 16.18
C GLN A 10 -3.76 -1.92 16.24
N ARG A 11 -3.09 -1.89 15.08
CA ARG A 11 -1.66 -2.21 14.96
C ARG A 11 -0.88 -1.28 15.90
N GLY A 12 0.03 -1.86 16.69
CA GLY A 12 0.67 -1.22 17.84
C GLY A 12 1.47 0.06 17.53
N ALA A 13 2.09 0.67 18.55
CA ALA A 13 2.89 1.88 18.40
C ALA A 13 3.96 1.72 17.28
N GLU A 14 4.04 2.70 16.38
CA GLU A 14 4.99 2.69 15.25
C GLU A 14 6.44 2.70 15.77
N GLU A 15 7.16 1.60 15.56
CA GLU A 15 8.59 1.50 15.84
C GLU A 15 9.38 2.20 14.74
N ARG A 16 10.41 2.97 15.11
CA ARG A 16 11.25 3.67 14.15
C ARG A 16 12.61 3.02 14.03
N ILE A 17 12.98 2.64 12.82
CA ILE A 17 14.30 2.10 12.47
C ILE A 17 15.01 3.07 11.53
N VAL A 18 16.23 3.44 11.90
CA VAL A 18 17.12 4.25 11.05
C VAL A 18 18.27 3.37 10.59
N LEU A 19 18.31 3.06 9.29
CA LEU A 19 19.38 2.25 8.71
C LEU A 19 20.54 3.16 8.29
N PRO A 20 21.78 2.94 8.75
CA PRO A 20 22.92 3.66 8.21
C PRO A 20 23.12 3.31 6.73
N LYS A 21 23.92 4.11 6.01
CA LYS A 21 24.27 3.81 4.62
C LYS A 21 24.88 2.41 4.50
N GLY A 22 24.32 1.57 3.62
CA GLY A 22 24.70 0.17 3.45
C GLY A 22 24.36 -0.75 4.63
N GLY A 23 23.62 -0.26 5.63
CA GLY A 23 23.19 -1.04 6.79
C GLY A 23 21.92 -1.82 6.53
N SER A 24 21.66 -2.82 7.38
CA SER A 24 20.46 -3.66 7.34
C SER A 24 19.95 -3.96 8.75
N ALA A 25 18.65 -4.23 8.87
CA ALA A 25 18.02 -4.76 10.07
C ALA A 25 17.24 -6.04 9.74
N ALA A 26 17.27 -7.02 10.65
CA ALA A 26 16.49 -8.24 10.55
C ALA A 26 15.31 -8.18 11.54
N LEU A 27 14.11 -8.40 11.02
CA LEU A 27 12.85 -8.30 11.74
C LEU A 27 12.17 -9.68 11.71
N ALA A 28 11.96 -10.27 12.88
CA ALA A 28 11.26 -11.55 12.98
C ALA A 28 9.76 -11.37 12.74
N CYS A 29 9.18 -12.31 12.00
CA CYS A 29 7.74 -12.58 11.91
C CYS A 29 7.49 -14.07 12.20
N GLN A 30 6.23 -14.49 12.23
CA GLN A 30 5.88 -15.90 12.53
C GLN A 30 6.48 -16.90 11.53
N ALA A 31 6.58 -16.50 10.26
CA ALA A 31 7.05 -17.35 9.17
C ALA A 31 8.58 -17.33 8.94
N GLY A 32 9.31 -16.42 9.60
CA GLY A 32 10.76 -16.30 9.42
C GLY A 32 11.30 -14.90 9.67
N LEU A 33 12.37 -14.55 8.94
CA LEU A 33 13.02 -13.26 9.02
C LEU A 33 12.66 -12.40 7.80
N VAL A 34 12.42 -11.12 8.03
CA VAL A 34 12.35 -10.08 7.02
C VAL A 34 13.58 -9.19 7.20
N THR A 35 14.38 -9.03 6.14
CA THR A 35 15.55 -8.16 6.16
C THR A 35 15.23 -6.87 5.42
N VAL A 36 15.42 -5.74 6.09
CA VAL A 36 15.35 -4.41 5.47
C VAL A 36 16.76 -3.85 5.33
N SER A 37 17.16 -3.48 4.11
CA SER A 37 18.52 -3.03 3.80
C SER A 37 18.51 -1.66 3.11
N ALA A 38 19.40 -0.76 3.50
CA ALA A 38 19.59 0.51 2.83
C ALA A 38 20.24 0.30 1.45
N VAL A 39 19.68 0.94 0.43
CA VAL A 39 20.22 1.00 -0.93
C VAL A 39 21.00 2.30 -1.11
N ASP A 40 21.94 2.34 -2.07
CA ASP A 40 22.84 3.48 -2.29
C ASP A 40 22.14 4.80 -2.60
N ASP A 41 20.96 4.75 -3.22
CA ASP A 41 20.12 5.91 -3.54
C ASP A 41 19.26 6.38 -2.35
N GLY A 42 19.36 5.72 -1.20
CA GLY A 42 18.57 6.01 -0.01
C GLY A 42 17.24 5.25 0.05
N SER A 43 16.86 4.47 -0.96
CA SER A 43 15.71 3.57 -0.83
C SER A 43 15.99 2.42 0.15
N ILE A 44 14.96 1.64 0.48
CA ILE A 44 15.07 0.44 1.30
C ILE A 44 14.70 -0.79 0.47
N ARG A 45 15.50 -1.85 0.51
CA ARG A 45 15.14 -3.16 -0.04
C ARG A 45 14.56 -4.04 1.06
N VAL A 46 13.51 -4.78 0.74
CA VAL A 46 12.87 -5.74 1.66
C VAL A 46 13.04 -7.17 1.14
N ASP A 47 13.82 -7.98 1.84
CA ASP A 47 14.10 -9.38 1.48
C ASP A 47 13.46 -10.33 2.49
N PHE A 48 12.92 -11.45 2.01
CA PHE A 48 12.19 -12.41 2.84
C PHE A 48 13.02 -13.67 3.00
N GLY A 49 13.19 -14.12 4.25
CA GLY A 49 13.84 -15.40 4.56
C GLY A 49 12.97 -16.63 4.31
N SER A 50 11.67 -16.44 4.07
CA SER A 50 10.69 -17.48 3.75
C SER A 50 9.62 -16.93 2.81
N PRO A 51 9.10 -17.72 1.85
CA PRO A 51 7.96 -17.31 1.02
C PRO A 51 6.65 -17.14 1.82
N GLU A 52 6.58 -17.68 3.04
CA GLU A 52 5.44 -17.52 3.96
C GLU A 52 5.51 -16.18 4.72
N CYS A 53 6.61 -15.43 4.62
CA CYS A 53 6.67 -14.08 5.17
C CYS A 53 5.69 -13.18 4.42
N SER A 54 4.84 -12.46 5.17
CA SER A 54 3.99 -11.41 4.65
C SER A 54 4.41 -10.06 5.23
N VAL A 55 4.62 -9.09 4.34
CA VAL A 55 4.93 -7.71 4.68
C VAL A 55 3.96 -6.82 3.93
N MET A 56 3.33 -5.88 4.63
CA MET A 56 2.44 -4.90 4.01
C MET A 56 3.08 -3.52 4.06
N LEU A 57 2.99 -2.77 2.97
CA LEU A 57 3.39 -1.38 2.88
C LEU A 57 2.18 -0.47 3.07
N ARG A 58 2.29 0.53 3.95
CA ARG A 58 1.29 1.60 4.05
C ARG A 58 1.43 2.57 2.88
N ILE A 59 0.33 2.84 2.19
CA ILE A 59 0.29 3.85 1.13
C ILE A 59 0.25 5.25 1.76
N THR A 60 1.31 6.03 1.53
CA THR A 60 1.40 7.44 1.97
C THR A 60 1.45 8.43 0.81
N GLU A 61 1.84 7.94 -0.36
CA GLU A 61 1.83 8.66 -1.63
C GLU A 61 1.19 7.77 -2.69
N ALA A 62 0.74 8.35 -3.80
CA ALA A 62 0.14 7.56 -4.86
C ALA A 62 1.19 6.62 -5.48
N ILE A 63 0.87 5.32 -5.54
CA ILE A 63 1.75 4.31 -6.15
C ILE A 63 1.12 3.75 -7.42
N GLU A 64 1.93 3.34 -8.38
CA GLU A 64 1.45 2.56 -9.53
C GLU A 64 1.16 1.12 -9.10
N LEU A 65 -0.01 0.61 -9.48
CA LEU A 65 -0.39 -0.78 -9.28
C LEU A 65 0.07 -1.63 -10.46
N HIS A 66 0.57 -2.82 -10.13
CA HIS A 66 1.02 -3.83 -11.07
C HIS A 66 0.15 -5.09 -10.97
N ASP A 67 0.10 -5.86 -12.05
CA ASP A 67 -0.70 -7.09 -12.11
C ASP A 67 -0.45 -8.01 -10.91
N GLY A 68 -1.53 -8.45 -10.28
CA GLY A 68 -1.49 -9.31 -9.09
C GLY A 68 -1.26 -8.58 -7.77
N ASP A 69 -1.15 -7.24 -7.75
CA ASP A 69 -1.06 -6.50 -6.49
C ASP A 69 -2.28 -6.77 -5.59
N LEU A 70 -2.02 -6.99 -4.30
CA LEU A 70 -3.04 -7.13 -3.27
C LEU A 70 -3.11 -5.87 -2.43
N ILE A 71 -4.33 -5.35 -2.26
CA ILE A 71 -4.61 -4.10 -1.57
C ILE A 71 -5.54 -4.41 -0.40
N ALA A 72 -5.29 -3.80 0.76
CA ALA A 72 -6.17 -3.88 1.91
C ALA A 72 -6.58 -2.47 2.37
N ALA A 73 -7.87 -2.30 2.64
CA ALA A 73 -8.44 -1.11 3.23
C ALA A 73 -9.59 -1.50 4.15
N GLY A 74 -9.51 -1.09 5.42
CA GLY A 74 -10.43 -1.61 6.44
C GLY A 74 -10.27 -3.12 6.60
N GLN A 75 -11.38 -3.86 6.51
CA GLN A 75 -11.41 -5.33 6.48
C GLN A 75 -11.47 -5.90 5.05
N THR A 76 -11.56 -5.03 4.05
CA THR A 76 -11.73 -5.42 2.64
C THR A 76 -10.37 -5.67 1.98
N TRP A 77 -10.20 -6.88 1.46
CA TRP A 77 -9.08 -7.25 0.59
C TRP A 77 -9.49 -7.11 -0.88
N MET A 78 -8.55 -6.65 -1.69
CA MET A 78 -8.73 -6.49 -3.13
C MET A 78 -7.52 -7.02 -3.88
N SER A 79 -7.75 -7.66 -5.03
CA SER A 79 -6.68 -7.97 -5.98
C SER A 79 -6.82 -7.11 -7.23
N PHE A 80 -5.71 -6.58 -7.72
CA PHE A 80 -5.66 -5.82 -8.96
C PHE A 80 -5.24 -6.71 -10.13
N GLU A 81 -5.98 -6.61 -11.23
CA GLU A 81 -5.63 -7.22 -12.52
C GLU A 81 -5.39 -6.10 -13.53
N ALA A 82 -4.18 -6.06 -14.09
CA ALA A 82 -3.80 -5.04 -15.05
C ALA A 82 -4.54 -5.22 -16.38
N GLY A 83 -4.86 -4.10 -17.03
CA GLY A 83 -5.42 -4.11 -18.37
C GLY A 83 -4.38 -4.54 -19.40
N HIS A 84 -4.80 -5.32 -20.41
CA HIS A 84 -3.94 -5.79 -21.49
C HIS A 84 -4.70 -5.77 -22.82
N ASP A 85 -4.04 -5.41 -23.93
CA ASP A 85 -4.58 -5.51 -25.29
C ASP A 85 -6.03 -4.99 -25.43
N ARG A 86 -6.26 -3.74 -24.99
CA ARG A 86 -7.56 -3.05 -24.95
C ARG A 86 -8.58 -3.58 -23.94
N ARG A 87 -8.22 -4.55 -23.10
CA ARG A 87 -9.05 -4.94 -21.96
C ARG A 87 -8.81 -3.96 -20.81
N PRO A 88 -9.87 -3.39 -20.21
CA PRO A 88 -9.72 -2.54 -19.05
C PRO A 88 -9.17 -3.33 -17.85
N ALA A 89 -8.40 -2.65 -17.01
CA ALA A 89 -7.97 -3.17 -15.72
C ALA A 89 -9.18 -3.48 -14.82
N ARG A 90 -8.99 -4.38 -13.86
CA ARG A 90 -10.03 -4.81 -12.92
C ARG A 90 -9.54 -4.75 -11.49
N LEU A 91 -10.48 -4.43 -10.59
CA LEU A 91 -10.29 -4.57 -9.16
C LEU A 91 -11.28 -5.63 -8.67
N HIS A 92 -10.76 -6.67 -8.05
CA HIS A 92 -11.57 -7.75 -7.48
C HIS A 92 -11.63 -7.56 -5.97
N LEU A 93 -12.83 -7.47 -5.39
CA LEU A 93 -13.00 -7.51 -3.94
C LEU A 93 -13.08 -8.97 -3.53
N LEU A 94 -12.30 -9.33 -2.52
CA LEU A 94 -12.16 -10.70 -2.02
C LEU A 94 -13.03 -10.89 -0.77
N ASP A 95 -13.53 -12.10 -0.57
CA ASP A 95 -14.16 -12.51 0.68
C ASP A 95 -13.12 -12.99 1.71
N GLU A 96 -13.61 -13.42 2.88
CA GLU A 96 -12.79 -13.87 4.01
C GLU A 96 -11.90 -15.09 3.70
N VAL A 97 -12.22 -15.86 2.65
CA VAL A 97 -11.43 -17.01 2.21
C VAL A 97 -10.56 -16.70 0.99
N GLY A 98 -10.54 -15.44 0.54
CA GLY A 98 -9.75 -14.97 -0.59
C GLY A 98 -10.38 -15.21 -1.96
N ALA A 99 -11.64 -15.65 -2.03
CA ALA A 99 -12.34 -15.82 -3.29
C ALA A 99 -12.88 -14.48 -3.80
N ILE A 100 -12.95 -14.31 -5.12
CA ILE A 100 -13.48 -13.09 -5.73
C ILE A 100 -14.99 -13.01 -5.45
N HIS A 101 -15.38 -12.07 -4.61
CA HIS A 101 -16.77 -11.77 -4.28
C HIS A 101 -17.40 -10.80 -5.29
N MET A 102 -16.64 -9.78 -5.70
CA MET A 102 -17.09 -8.77 -6.65
C MET A 102 -15.96 -8.36 -7.58
N THR A 103 -16.29 -8.02 -8.83
CA THR A 103 -15.33 -7.52 -9.81
C THR A 103 -15.78 -6.16 -10.33
N LEU A 104 -14.89 -5.18 -10.23
CA LEU A 104 -15.07 -3.83 -10.74
C LEU A 104 -14.21 -3.67 -11.98
N THR A 105 -14.84 -3.28 -13.09
CA THR A 105 -14.09 -2.90 -14.29
C THR A 105 -13.69 -1.43 -14.19
N LEU A 106 -12.40 -1.15 -14.19
CA LEU A 106 -11.88 0.21 -14.06
C LEU A 106 -12.03 0.94 -15.39
N ARG A 107 -13.00 1.85 -15.46
CA ARG A 107 -13.32 2.67 -16.64
C ARG A 107 -13.31 4.15 -16.27
N GLY A 108 -13.04 5.00 -17.26
CA GLY A 108 -12.95 6.45 -17.04
C GLY A 108 -11.57 6.86 -16.51
N THR A 109 -11.52 7.92 -15.72
CA THR A 109 -10.27 8.52 -15.21
C THR A 109 -9.98 8.19 -13.74
N SER A 110 -11.02 7.82 -12.97
CA SER A 110 -10.86 7.48 -11.56
C SER A 110 -11.99 6.59 -11.05
N LEU A 111 -11.74 5.89 -9.94
CA LEU A 111 -12.73 5.20 -9.13
C LEU A 111 -12.43 5.47 -7.66
N THR A 112 -13.43 5.83 -6.87
CA THR A 112 -13.31 6.08 -5.43
C THR A 112 -14.03 5.01 -4.63
N LEU A 113 -13.46 4.65 -3.47
CA LEU A 113 -14.02 3.64 -2.57
C LEU A 113 -14.05 4.18 -1.14
N GLY A 114 -15.17 3.97 -0.45
CA GLY A 114 -15.35 4.39 0.94
C GLY A 114 -16.48 3.66 1.67
N ARG A 115 -16.65 3.96 2.96
CA ARG A 115 -17.70 3.36 3.79
C ARG A 115 -19.08 3.93 3.51
N THR A 116 -19.17 5.24 3.25
CA THR A 116 -20.45 5.95 3.10
C THR A 116 -20.48 6.88 1.89
N SER A 117 -19.36 7.06 1.20
CA SER A 117 -19.19 7.95 0.05
C SER A 117 -18.25 7.34 -0.99
N GLY A 118 -18.34 7.81 -2.23
CA GLY A 118 -17.53 7.35 -3.38
C GLY A 118 -18.35 6.57 -4.42
N ASP A 119 -17.66 6.15 -5.49
CA ASP A 119 -18.24 5.34 -6.56
C ASP A 119 -18.59 3.92 -6.08
N VAL A 120 -17.79 3.41 -5.15
CA VAL A 120 -17.98 2.10 -4.49
C VAL A 120 -18.13 2.32 -2.99
N VAL A 121 -19.30 1.95 -2.47
CA VAL A 121 -19.63 2.10 -1.05
C VAL A 121 -19.74 0.73 -0.39
N LEU A 122 -18.94 0.51 0.66
CA LEU A 122 -18.92 -0.72 1.45
C LEU A 122 -19.38 -0.43 2.89
N PRO A 123 -20.70 -0.33 3.13
CA PRO A 123 -21.24 0.21 4.38
C PRO A 123 -21.08 -0.71 5.60
N ARG A 124 -20.73 -1.98 5.39
CA ARG A 124 -20.56 -2.97 6.47
C ARG A 124 -19.15 -3.01 7.04
N ASP A 125 -18.18 -2.42 6.35
CA ASP A 125 -16.78 -2.40 6.80
C ASP A 125 -16.56 -1.12 7.62
N GLU A 126 -16.74 -1.23 8.94
CA GLU A 126 -16.62 -0.10 9.87
C GLU A 126 -15.20 0.46 9.96
N ALA A 127 -14.19 -0.31 9.52
CA ALA A 127 -12.80 0.11 9.49
C ALA A 127 -12.48 0.98 8.27
N LEU A 128 -13.41 1.16 7.33
CA LEU A 128 -13.26 2.13 6.26
C LEU A 128 -13.63 3.56 6.70
N SER A 129 -12.83 4.54 6.28
CA SER A 129 -13.23 5.95 6.28
C SER A 129 -14.41 6.21 5.33
N GLU A 130 -15.12 7.33 5.54
CA GLU A 130 -16.26 7.75 4.69
C GLU A 130 -15.94 7.67 3.20
N LEU A 131 -14.79 8.25 2.83
CA LEU A 131 -14.12 8.14 1.54
C LEU A 131 -12.68 7.71 1.88
N HIS A 132 -12.24 6.55 1.41
CA HIS A 132 -11.03 5.90 1.93
C HIS A 132 -9.86 5.97 0.95
N LEU A 133 -10.10 5.58 -0.29
CA LEU A 133 -9.07 5.50 -1.32
C LEU A 133 -9.61 5.91 -2.70
N GLN A 134 -8.69 6.19 -3.60
CA GLN A 134 -8.96 6.42 -5.01
C GLN A 134 -7.99 5.61 -5.87
N LEU A 135 -8.54 5.06 -6.95
CA LEU A 135 -7.80 4.59 -8.10
C LEU A 135 -7.84 5.66 -9.18
N LEU A 136 -6.69 5.99 -9.76
CA LEU A 136 -6.54 6.93 -10.87
C LEU A 136 -6.07 6.16 -12.10
N MET A 137 -6.85 6.19 -13.18
CA MET A 137 -6.48 5.56 -14.45
C MET A 137 -5.81 6.59 -15.35
N ARG A 138 -4.56 6.34 -15.75
CA ARG A 138 -3.76 7.21 -16.62
C ARG A 138 -3.09 6.39 -17.72
N GLY A 139 -3.66 6.46 -18.92
CA GLY A 139 -3.24 5.59 -20.01
C GLY A 139 -3.51 4.13 -19.65
N ASP A 140 -2.48 3.29 -19.71
CA ASP A 140 -2.54 1.88 -19.35
C ASP A 140 -2.19 1.60 -17.87
N SER A 141 -1.78 2.64 -17.13
CA SER A 141 -1.39 2.54 -15.71
C SER A 141 -2.55 2.90 -14.78
N VAL A 142 -2.60 2.23 -13.62
CA VAL A 142 -3.53 2.53 -12.54
C VAL A 142 -2.74 2.90 -11.30
N PHE A 143 -3.09 4.02 -10.66
CA PHE A 143 -2.44 4.48 -9.44
C PHE A 143 -3.39 4.37 -8.26
N LEU A 144 -2.90 3.85 -7.14
CA LEU A 144 -3.61 3.77 -5.87
C LEU A 144 -3.21 4.95 -4.97
N GLN A 145 -4.20 5.64 -4.43
CA GLN A 145 -4.02 6.75 -3.50
C GLN A 145 -4.90 6.56 -2.26
N ASP A 146 -4.29 6.62 -1.07
CA ASP A 146 -5.03 6.77 0.19
C ASP A 146 -5.55 8.21 0.33
N LEU A 147 -6.80 8.38 0.76
CA LEU A 147 -7.46 9.67 0.92
C LEU A 147 -7.48 10.15 2.38
N ALA A 148 -6.33 10.04 3.05
CA ALA A 148 -6.16 10.34 4.48
C ALA A 148 -7.08 9.51 5.36
N SER A 149 -7.12 8.20 5.09
CA SER A 149 -7.96 7.27 5.83
C SER A 149 -7.44 7.05 7.26
N SER A 150 -8.34 6.72 8.17
CA SER A 150 -8.01 6.54 9.60
C SER A 150 -7.10 5.33 9.82
N ASN A 151 -7.39 4.23 9.13
CA ASN A 151 -6.69 2.94 9.28
C ASN A 151 -5.61 2.70 8.22
N GLY A 152 -5.52 3.59 7.22
CA GLY A 152 -4.60 3.47 6.09
C GLY A 152 -5.05 2.48 5.03
N THR A 153 -4.59 2.72 3.81
CA THR A 153 -4.57 1.76 2.70
C THR A 153 -3.22 1.06 2.67
N TRP A 154 -3.21 -0.24 2.39
CA TRP A 154 -2.02 -1.07 2.42
C TRP A 154 -1.88 -1.92 1.15
N THR A 155 -0.65 -2.25 0.76
CA THR A 155 -0.37 -3.22 -0.32
C THR A 155 0.62 -4.28 0.15
N VAL A 156 0.56 -5.49 -0.41
CA VAL A 156 1.54 -6.56 -0.11
C VAL A 156 2.86 -6.26 -0.81
N VAL A 157 3.96 -6.29 -0.05
CA VAL A 157 5.32 -6.11 -0.56
C VAL A 157 5.82 -7.42 -1.18
N ARG A 158 6.43 -7.33 -2.36
CA ARG A 158 7.07 -8.48 -3.01
C ARG A 158 8.48 -8.71 -2.43
N PRO A 159 8.96 -9.97 -2.37
CA PRO A 159 10.35 -10.24 -1.99
C PRO A 159 11.34 -9.52 -2.91
N GLY A 160 12.32 -8.83 -2.31
CA GLY A 160 13.36 -8.06 -3.01
C GLY A 160 12.91 -6.69 -3.51
N GLU A 161 11.66 -6.29 -3.22
CA GLU A 161 11.13 -4.99 -3.63
C GLU A 161 11.90 -3.83 -2.98
N VAL A 162 12.05 -2.74 -3.74
CA VAL A 162 12.73 -1.53 -3.33
C VAL A 162 11.70 -0.43 -3.10
N LEU A 163 11.65 0.08 -1.88
CA LEU A 163 10.66 1.03 -1.39
C LEU A 163 11.29 2.37 -1.03
N PRO A 164 10.52 3.47 -1.06
CA PRO A 164 11.02 4.77 -0.62
C PRO A 164 11.52 4.74 0.83
N SER A 165 12.48 5.63 1.13
CA SER A 165 12.85 5.91 2.52
C SER A 165 11.62 6.39 3.30
N SER A 166 11.59 6.12 4.60
CA SER A 166 10.48 6.48 5.48
C SER A 166 9.18 5.74 5.17
N SER A 167 9.25 4.59 4.51
CA SER A 167 8.12 3.66 4.36
C SER A 167 7.72 3.06 5.71
N THR A 168 6.41 2.97 5.95
CA THR A 168 5.84 2.25 7.10
C THR A 168 5.43 0.86 6.65
N LEU A 169 6.01 -0.17 7.29
CA LEU A 169 5.77 -1.58 7.02
C LEU A 169 4.98 -2.20 8.18
N ALA A 170 4.03 -3.06 7.83
CA ALA A 170 3.39 -4.00 8.75
C ALA A 170 4.06 -5.36 8.59
N ILE A 171 4.61 -5.90 9.69
CA ILE A 171 5.31 -7.20 9.73
C ILE A 171 4.73 -7.98 10.91
N GLY A 172 3.81 -8.91 10.62
CA GLY A 172 2.92 -9.46 11.64
C GLY A 172 2.09 -8.34 12.29
N GLU A 173 2.11 -8.29 13.62
CA GLU A 173 1.39 -7.29 14.42
C GLU A 173 2.17 -5.95 14.56
N ARG A 174 3.44 -5.90 14.12
CA ARG A 174 4.32 -4.75 14.31
C ARG A 174 4.18 -3.74 13.18
N LEU A 175 4.12 -2.45 13.54
CA LEU A 175 4.32 -1.34 12.61
C LEU A 175 5.74 -0.82 12.73
N VAL A 176 6.46 -0.79 11.62
CA VAL A 176 7.86 -0.35 11.57
C VAL A 176 8.02 0.70 10.48
N ARG A 177 8.39 1.91 10.86
CA ARG A 177 8.82 2.96 9.93
C ARG A 177 10.33 2.88 9.75
N VAL A 178 10.75 2.58 8.52
CA VAL A 178 12.18 2.44 8.17
C VAL A 178 12.62 3.66 7.38
N SER A 179 13.65 4.34 7.86
CA SER A 179 14.25 5.49 7.17
C SER A 179 15.75 5.29 6.98
N THR A 180 16.26 5.76 5.86
CA THR A 180 17.69 5.94 5.59
C THR A 180 18.06 7.42 5.74
N PRO A 181 19.32 7.74 6.05
CA PRO A 181 19.86 9.09 5.89
C PRO A 181 19.64 9.57 4.45
N PRO A 182 19.31 10.85 4.25
CA PRO A 182 19.26 11.42 2.92
C PRO A 182 20.62 11.23 2.23
N PRO A 183 20.65 10.97 0.91
CA PRO A 183 21.90 10.83 0.18
C PRO A 183 22.75 12.09 0.35
N VAL A 184 24.06 11.93 0.53
CA VAL A 184 24.99 13.05 0.68
C VAL A 184 24.91 13.92 -0.57
N GLY A 185 24.40 15.15 -0.43
CA GLY A 185 24.21 16.09 -1.54
C GLY A 185 22.76 16.33 -1.95
N SER A 186 21.77 15.63 -1.38
CA SER A 186 20.39 16.11 -1.44
C SER A 186 20.25 17.30 -0.48
N GLU A 187 20.02 18.51 -1.00
CA GLU A 187 19.56 19.62 -0.18
C GLU A 187 18.34 19.15 0.63
N PRO A 188 18.19 19.57 1.91
CA PRO A 188 16.93 19.36 2.59
C PRO A 188 15.87 19.96 1.67
N ALA A 189 14.86 19.16 1.29
CA ALA A 189 13.67 19.70 0.63
C ALA A 189 13.07 20.72 1.60
N VAL A 190 13.53 21.96 1.51
CA VAL A 190 12.85 23.12 2.05
C VAL A 190 11.45 22.96 1.51
N ALA A 191 10.49 22.84 2.42
CA ALA A 191 9.07 22.76 2.13
C ALA A 191 8.67 24.03 1.38
N ASP A 192 8.93 24.05 0.08
CA ASP A 192 8.47 25.10 -0.79
C ASP A 192 6.97 24.86 -0.95
N ARG A 193 6.22 25.79 -0.38
CA ARG A 193 4.77 25.85 -0.46
C ARG A 193 4.39 26.02 -1.93
N GLY A 194 4.15 24.91 -2.65
CA GLY A 194 4.10 25.01 -4.10
C GLY A 194 3.51 23.85 -4.89
N TRP A 195 2.57 23.06 -4.34
CA TRP A 195 1.68 22.26 -5.20
C TRP A 195 0.27 22.11 -4.61
N ARG A 196 -0.52 23.18 -4.67
CA ARG A 196 -1.95 23.03 -4.91
C ARG A 196 -2.11 22.63 -6.37
N THR A 197 -2.02 21.34 -6.69
CA THR A 197 -2.58 20.87 -7.95
C THR A 197 -4.08 20.78 -7.72
N SER A 198 -4.77 21.81 -8.19
CA SER A 198 -6.21 21.89 -8.25
C SER A 198 -6.77 20.60 -8.85
N VAL A 199 -7.34 19.73 -8.02
CA VAL A 199 -8.31 18.73 -8.47
C VAL A 199 -9.52 19.55 -8.92
N HIS A 200 -9.59 19.85 -10.21
CA HIS A 200 -10.85 20.27 -10.80
C HIS A 200 -11.71 19.01 -10.90
N VAL A 201 -12.67 18.90 -9.98
CA VAL A 201 -13.88 18.14 -10.22
C VAL A 201 -14.60 18.86 -11.38
N ALA A 202 -14.49 18.32 -12.59
CA ALA A 202 -15.46 18.66 -13.61
C ALA A 202 -16.75 17.90 -13.27
N ALA A 203 -17.82 18.68 -13.12
CA ALA A 203 -19.18 18.25 -12.78
C ALA A 203 -19.79 17.31 -13.83
#